data_AF-A0A160KT28-F1
#
_entry.id   AF-A0A160KT28-F1
#
_cell.length_a   1.000
_cell.length_b   1.000
_cell.length_c   1.000
_cell.angle_alpha   90.00
_cell.angle_beta   90.00
_cell.angle_gamma   90.00
#
_symmetry.space_group_name_H-M   'P 1'
#
loop_
_entity.id
_entity.type
_entity.pdbx_description
1 polymer ?
#
loop_
_entity_poly.entity_id
_entity_poly.type
_entity_poly.pdbx_seq_one_letter_code
_entity_poly.pdbx_strand_id
1 'polypeptide(L)'
;MSSIDSVDFTNWDWLPRAAEEVEGYVQRLLAESSIQPHAVSARAKSIASFQRKQRAKKYADPMGEITDIVAIRIITYSNTDRDRVGELIRSRFAVLPGEDRNPGEEKPKRLRGYDCLHIVVSGEVHGHDSDWVVSGGELERYFTTFGGLEIQIRTVAGHAWAEFEHARRYKGAQYEAVGEQDRVTIDQLFGAASDARRALDETFVAIDRILARPSFDEESRRDQVRVERETGPGDATASTPLDVRALCEFLESRFPDDTDGSEKGIEFGIELARCCGIDTVDQLESALEDVDSEQVRALMESGGPVTRVRRLDDELLARFGQDYIEKTTNTGTARHRGRQLEWRYDRLRGKTRYRSYLLLSRSARTEFDAGPYTAIGALREVARIIASKCGREAVALPGVVSLEPDLPPRTRAKRVSVDDDSDVWVISNLGREAVEGVMADLLSRVCPFDLRVVRGDVVVADGRSDRPERAADDTERDLRR
;
A
#
# COMPACT_ATOMS: atom_id res chain seq x y z
N MET A 1 51.02 -14.03 -1.94
CA MET A 1 50.94 -12.69 -2.56
C MET A 1 50.15 -12.86 -3.85
N SER A 2 48.82 -12.77 -3.79
CA SER A 2 47.98 -12.75 -5.00
C SER A 2 48.16 -11.38 -5.64
N SER A 3 48.73 -11.35 -6.85
CA SER A 3 49.14 -10.11 -7.53
C SER A 3 47.91 -9.28 -7.88
N ILE A 4 48.04 -7.97 -7.68
CA ILE A 4 47.10 -6.92 -8.13
C ILE A 4 46.80 -7.03 -9.65
N ASP A 5 47.65 -7.72 -10.40
CA ASP A 5 47.60 -7.86 -11.86
C ASP A 5 46.68 -8.98 -12.37
N SER A 6 46.00 -9.74 -11.50
CA SER A 6 45.11 -10.85 -11.93
C SER A 6 43.61 -10.53 -11.88
N VAL A 7 43.21 -9.29 -11.56
CA VAL A 7 41.80 -8.90 -11.57
C VAL A 7 41.41 -8.51 -12.99
N ASP A 8 40.65 -9.39 -13.65
CA ASP A 8 40.17 -9.17 -15.01
C ASP A 8 39.25 -7.94 -15.08
N PHE A 9 39.63 -6.95 -15.89
CA PHE A 9 38.87 -5.72 -16.12
C PHE A 9 37.48 -6.00 -16.70
N THR A 10 37.30 -7.09 -17.44
CA THR A 10 36.00 -7.46 -18.03
C THR A 10 34.95 -7.86 -16.98
N ASN A 11 35.36 -8.08 -15.72
CA ASN A 11 34.43 -8.35 -14.61
C ASN A 11 33.74 -7.11 -14.04
N TRP A 12 34.07 -5.90 -14.50
CA TRP A 12 33.47 -4.66 -13.98
C TRP A 12 32.33 -4.09 -14.85
N ASP A 13 32.30 -4.41 -16.14
CA ASP A 13 31.38 -3.79 -17.11
C ASP A 13 29.92 -4.20 -16.93
N TRP A 14 29.68 -5.34 -16.29
CA TRP A 14 28.34 -5.88 -16.05
C TRP A 14 27.79 -5.55 -14.65
N LEU A 15 28.65 -5.11 -13.71
CA LEU A 15 28.23 -4.75 -12.35
C LEU A 15 27.15 -3.66 -12.29
N PRO A 16 27.13 -2.64 -13.17
CA PRO A 16 26.03 -1.68 -13.19
C PRO A 16 24.67 -2.34 -13.48
N ARG A 17 24.63 -3.35 -14.36
CA ARG A 17 23.39 -4.09 -14.66
C ARG A 17 22.93 -4.93 -13.47
N ALA A 18 23.86 -5.59 -12.77
CA ALA A 18 23.54 -6.27 -11.51
C ALA A 18 23.01 -5.31 -10.43
N ALA A 19 23.55 -4.08 -10.37
CA ALA A 19 23.06 -3.03 -9.48
C ALA A 19 21.63 -2.57 -9.86
N GLU A 20 21.33 -2.38 -11.14
CA GLU A 20 19.99 -2.04 -11.63
C GLU A 20 18.96 -3.15 -11.34
N GLU A 21 19.33 -4.42 -11.56
CA GLU A 21 18.46 -5.56 -11.27
C GLU A 21 18.08 -5.63 -9.78
N VAL A 22 19.06 -5.48 -8.88
CA VAL A 22 18.79 -5.54 -7.45
C VAL A 22 18.03 -4.30 -6.95
N GLU A 23 18.24 -3.12 -7.56
CA GLU A 23 17.47 -1.92 -7.26
C GLU A 23 15.99 -2.12 -7.60
N GLY A 24 15.70 -2.59 -8.81
CA GLY A 24 14.33 -2.87 -9.27
C GLY A 24 13.66 -3.97 -8.45
N TYR A 25 14.41 -4.98 -8.01
CA TYR A 25 13.88 -5.98 -7.08
C TYR A 25 13.51 -5.36 -5.73
N VAL A 26 14.43 -4.63 -5.09
CA VAL A 26 14.18 -4.03 -3.78
C VAL A 26 13.00 -3.04 -3.85
N GLN A 27 12.89 -2.25 -4.92
CA GLN A 27 11.73 -1.36 -5.12
C GLN A 27 10.40 -2.12 -5.17
N ARG A 28 10.32 -3.20 -5.95
CA ARG A 28 9.12 -4.06 -6.00
C ARG A 28 8.81 -4.69 -4.64
N LEU A 29 9.84 -5.22 -3.98
CA LEU A 29 9.72 -5.86 -2.67
C LEU A 29 9.15 -4.90 -1.61
N LEU A 30 9.62 -3.65 -1.61
CA LEU A 30 9.12 -2.60 -0.71
C LEU A 30 7.66 -2.21 -1.03
N ALA A 31 7.31 -2.08 -2.31
CA ALA A 31 5.95 -1.76 -2.75
C ALA A 31 4.95 -2.85 -2.35
N GLU A 32 5.29 -4.13 -2.59
CA GLU A 32 4.47 -5.28 -2.16
C GLU A 32 4.20 -5.28 -0.65
N SER A 33 5.19 -4.85 0.13
CA SER A 33 5.14 -4.80 1.60
C SER A 33 4.54 -3.48 2.14
N SER A 34 4.04 -2.61 1.26
CA SER A 34 3.50 -1.29 1.61
C SER A 34 4.47 -0.47 2.48
N ILE A 35 5.75 -0.48 2.10
CA ILE A 35 6.79 0.38 2.66
C ILE A 35 7.13 1.40 1.59
N GLN A 36 6.95 2.69 1.89
CA GLN A 36 7.26 3.77 0.96
C GLN A 36 8.62 4.39 1.34
N PRO A 37 9.72 4.03 0.65
CA PRO A 37 11.01 4.66 0.89
C PRO A 37 10.99 6.11 0.41
N HIS A 38 11.84 6.95 1.00
CA HIS A 38 12.19 8.25 0.43
C HIS A 38 13.01 8.09 -0.85
N ALA A 39 13.97 7.15 -0.84
CA ALA A 39 14.78 6.83 -2.01
C ALA A 39 15.35 5.41 -1.90
N VAL A 40 15.49 4.75 -3.06
CA VAL A 40 16.26 3.51 -3.22
C VAL A 40 17.25 3.78 -4.35
N SER A 41 18.51 3.42 -4.14
CA SER A 41 19.55 3.55 -5.18
C SER A 41 20.59 2.45 -5.00
N ALA A 42 20.95 1.79 -6.09
CA ALA A 42 22.08 0.87 -6.13
C ALA A 42 23.28 1.51 -6.83
N ARG A 43 24.48 1.06 -6.47
CA ARG A 43 25.71 1.47 -7.14
C ARG A 43 26.69 0.32 -7.23
N ALA A 44 27.35 0.24 -8.38
CA ALA A 44 28.55 -0.55 -8.56
C ALA A 44 29.80 0.29 -8.22
N LYS A 45 30.72 -0.30 -7.45
CA LYS A 45 32.00 0.30 -7.09
C LYS A 45 32.91 0.32 -8.30
N SER A 46 33.57 1.43 -8.58
CA SER A 46 34.59 1.47 -9.64
C SER A 46 35.81 0.62 -9.31
N ILE A 47 36.45 0.04 -10.33
CA ILE A 47 37.65 -0.79 -10.16
C ILE A 47 38.78 -0.05 -9.44
N ALA A 48 38.96 1.25 -9.73
CA ALA A 48 39.95 2.08 -9.04
C ALA A 48 39.67 2.19 -7.52
N SER A 49 38.39 2.29 -7.14
CA SER A 49 37.99 2.32 -5.73
C SER A 49 38.11 0.95 -5.07
N PHE A 50 37.85 -0.13 -5.80
CA PHE A 50 38.08 -1.50 -5.35
C PHE A 50 39.56 -1.73 -5.06
N GLN A 51 40.46 -1.48 -6.02
CA GLN A 51 41.90 -1.65 -5.85
C GLN A 51 42.47 -0.77 -4.72
N ARG A 52 41.92 0.45 -4.53
CA ARG A 52 42.30 1.30 -3.39
C ARG A 52 41.91 0.66 -2.05
N LYS A 53 40.69 0.10 -1.95
CA LYS A 53 40.19 -0.57 -0.74
C LYS A 53 40.99 -1.86 -0.45
N GLN A 54 41.24 -2.65 -1.49
CA GLN A 54 42.09 -3.86 -1.42
C GLN A 54 43.47 -3.53 -0.87
N ARG A 55 44.16 -2.53 -1.43
CA ARG A 55 45.50 -2.10 -0.98
C ARG A 55 45.51 -1.62 0.47
N ALA A 56 44.48 -0.87 0.87
CA ALA A 56 44.40 -0.32 2.23
C ALA A 56 44.18 -1.41 3.29
N LYS A 57 43.37 -2.43 3.00
CA LYS A 57 42.96 -3.45 3.99
C LYS A 57 43.64 -4.81 3.86
N LYS A 58 44.47 -5.02 2.84
CA LYS A 58 45.29 -6.24 2.63
C LYS A 58 44.48 -7.55 2.67
N TYR A 59 43.30 -7.54 2.05
CA TYR A 59 42.43 -8.72 1.90
C TYR A 59 43.16 -9.89 1.23
N ALA A 60 42.92 -11.10 1.72
CA ALA A 60 43.49 -12.34 1.21
C ALA A 60 42.69 -12.86 0.00
N ASP A 61 41.36 -12.73 0.05
CA ASP A 61 40.43 -12.95 -1.05
C ASP A 61 39.55 -11.70 -1.25
N PRO A 62 40.03 -10.70 -2.00
CA PRO A 62 39.30 -9.45 -2.19
C PRO A 62 37.93 -9.59 -2.85
N MET A 63 37.70 -10.66 -3.63
CA MET A 63 36.43 -10.89 -4.34
C MET A 63 35.36 -11.44 -3.38
N GLY A 64 35.77 -12.29 -2.43
CA GLY A 64 34.92 -12.78 -1.35
C GLY A 64 34.77 -11.81 -0.17
N GLU A 65 35.81 -11.04 0.16
CA GLU A 65 35.87 -10.25 1.40
C GLU A 65 35.40 -8.79 1.24
N ILE A 66 35.41 -8.24 0.02
CA ILE A 66 34.89 -6.88 -0.23
C ILE A 66 33.40 -6.97 -0.56
N THR A 67 32.57 -6.67 0.44
CA THR A 67 31.12 -6.80 0.39
C THR A 67 30.37 -5.62 -0.26
N ASP A 68 31.07 -4.50 -0.51
CA ASP A 68 30.50 -3.26 -1.06
C ASP A 68 30.89 -3.03 -2.53
N ILE A 69 31.03 -4.12 -3.30
CA ILE A 69 31.27 -4.09 -4.75
C ILE A 69 30.00 -3.63 -5.46
N VAL A 70 28.86 -4.28 -5.17
CA VAL A 70 27.53 -3.69 -5.37
C VAL A 70 26.97 -3.35 -3.99
N ALA A 71 26.40 -2.16 -3.87
CA ALA A 71 25.76 -1.72 -2.64
C ALA A 71 24.45 -1.00 -2.95
N ILE A 72 23.43 -1.25 -2.13
CA ILE A 72 22.13 -0.59 -2.20
C ILE A 72 22.00 0.34 -1.01
N ARG A 73 21.42 1.52 -1.24
CA ARG A 73 21.04 2.46 -0.21
C ARG A 73 19.53 2.63 -0.24
N ILE A 74 18.90 2.37 0.91
CA ILE A 74 17.49 2.57 1.16
C ILE A 74 17.35 3.69 2.19
N ILE A 75 16.69 4.78 1.81
CA ILE A 75 16.40 5.92 2.68
C ILE A 75 14.91 5.84 3.03
N THR A 76 14.60 5.81 4.31
CA THR A 76 13.25 5.73 4.89
C THR A 76 12.90 7.04 5.59
N TYR A 77 11.62 7.30 5.81
CA TYR A 77 11.22 8.52 6.54
C TYR A 77 11.41 8.39 8.04
N SER A 78 11.13 7.22 8.61
CA SER A 78 11.17 7.00 10.06
C SER A 78 11.97 5.75 10.45
N ASN A 79 12.38 5.69 11.72
CA ASN A 79 13.05 4.51 12.27
C ASN A 79 12.16 3.26 12.21
N THR A 80 10.84 3.42 12.38
CA THR A 80 9.88 2.33 12.20
C THR A 80 10.01 1.73 10.81
N ASP A 81 9.98 2.55 9.76
CA ASP A 81 10.14 2.04 8.39
C ASP A 81 11.52 1.45 8.14
N ARG A 82 12.59 2.05 8.68
CA ARG A 82 13.94 1.47 8.61
C ARG A 82 13.97 0.03 9.15
N ASP A 83 13.38 -0.18 10.32
CA ASP A 83 13.36 -1.48 10.99
C ASP A 83 12.48 -2.48 10.20
N ARG A 84 11.34 -2.02 9.65
CA ARG A 84 10.48 -2.79 8.73
C ARG A 84 11.25 -3.26 7.49
N VAL A 85 12.01 -2.36 6.86
CA VAL A 85 12.86 -2.71 5.71
C VAL A 85 13.89 -3.75 6.13
N GLY A 86 14.56 -3.58 7.27
CA GLY A 86 15.55 -4.54 7.76
C GLY A 86 14.97 -5.95 7.94
N GLU A 87 13.79 -6.06 8.55
CA GLU A 87 13.08 -7.35 8.69
C GLU A 87 12.70 -7.95 7.35
N LEU A 88 12.20 -7.12 6.43
CA LEU A 88 11.85 -7.57 5.08
C LEU A 88 13.06 -8.11 4.33
N ILE A 89 14.20 -7.42 4.37
CA ILE A 89 15.45 -7.88 3.76
C ILE A 89 15.90 -9.21 4.38
N ARG A 90 15.90 -9.34 5.71
CA ARG A 90 16.26 -10.60 6.40
C ARG A 90 15.34 -11.78 6.04
N SER A 91 14.09 -11.50 5.68
CA SER A 91 13.13 -12.52 5.29
C SER A 91 13.32 -13.03 3.86
N ARG A 92 13.94 -12.24 2.98
CA ARG A 92 14.09 -12.57 1.56
C ARG A 92 15.51 -12.96 1.17
N PHE A 93 16.51 -12.38 1.83
CA PHE A 93 17.91 -12.59 1.50
C PHE A 93 18.63 -13.49 2.50
N ALA A 94 19.56 -14.30 2.01
CA ALA A 94 20.54 -14.99 2.83
C ALA A 94 21.54 -13.97 3.38
N VAL A 95 21.44 -13.67 4.68
CA VAL A 95 22.30 -12.71 5.38
C VAL A 95 23.60 -13.38 5.81
N LEU A 96 24.74 -12.72 5.54
CA LEU A 96 26.04 -13.20 6.00
C LEU A 96 26.16 -13.11 7.53
N PRO A 97 26.66 -14.16 8.22
CA PRO A 97 26.82 -14.14 9.67
C PRO A 97 27.71 -12.98 10.14
N GLY A 98 27.21 -12.19 11.10
CA GLY A 98 27.94 -11.06 11.68
C GLY A 98 27.96 -9.78 10.83
N GLU A 99 27.36 -9.79 9.64
CA GLU A 99 27.26 -8.62 8.75
C GLU A 99 25.85 -8.03 8.70
N ASP A 100 25.14 -8.13 9.82
CA ASP A 100 23.88 -7.44 10.13
C ASP A 100 24.09 -6.59 11.37
N ARG A 101 24.43 -5.31 11.18
CA ARG A 101 24.92 -4.45 12.25
C ARG A 101 24.76 -2.97 11.93
N ASN A 102 24.93 -2.13 12.94
CA ASN A 102 25.07 -0.69 12.77
C ASN A 102 26.51 -0.27 13.06
N PRO A 103 27.35 0.03 12.04
CA PRO A 103 28.76 0.39 12.25
C PRO A 103 28.97 1.60 13.16
N GLY A 104 27.92 2.41 13.39
CA GLY A 104 27.97 3.55 14.31
C GLY A 104 28.05 3.15 15.77
N GLU A 105 27.55 1.97 16.13
CA GLU A 105 27.58 1.43 17.49
C GLU A 105 29.00 0.99 17.91
N GLU A 106 29.84 0.64 16.93
CA GLU A 106 31.24 0.28 17.13
C GLU A 106 32.17 1.51 17.26
N LYS A 107 31.67 2.70 16.92
CA LYS A 107 32.49 3.92 16.97
C LYS A 107 32.73 4.36 18.43
N PRO A 108 33.91 4.94 18.74
CA PRO A 108 34.15 5.56 20.04
C PRO A 108 33.09 6.62 20.36
N LYS A 109 32.74 6.80 21.64
CA LYS A 109 31.70 7.77 22.09
C LYS A 109 31.86 9.20 21.53
N ARG A 110 33.10 9.63 21.25
CA ARG A 110 33.41 10.95 20.65
C ARG A 110 33.00 11.06 19.17
N LEU A 111 32.91 9.93 18.46
CA LEU A 111 32.48 9.83 17.05
C LEU A 111 31.06 9.26 16.94
N ARG A 112 30.26 9.36 18.03
CA ARG A 112 28.87 8.88 18.05
C ARG A 112 28.04 9.57 16.99
N GLY A 113 27.00 8.88 16.55
CA GLY A 113 25.91 9.50 15.82
C GLY A 113 25.75 9.08 14.36
N TYR A 114 26.68 8.28 13.85
CA TYR A 114 26.44 7.52 12.64
C TYR A 114 25.36 6.48 12.93
N ASP A 115 24.32 6.47 12.10
CA ASP A 115 23.18 5.59 12.27
C ASP A 115 22.75 5.05 10.92
N CYS A 116 23.18 3.83 10.65
CA CYS A 116 22.86 3.12 9.42
C CYS A 116 22.88 1.63 9.69
N LEU A 117 21.76 0.97 9.41
CA LEU A 117 21.72 -0.48 9.40
C LEU A 117 22.44 -0.98 8.15
N HIS A 118 23.44 -1.84 8.33
CA HIS A 118 24.23 -2.49 7.27
C HIS A 118 23.89 -3.97 7.31
N ILE A 119 23.36 -4.48 6.21
CA ILE A 119 23.06 -5.90 6.03
C ILE A 119 23.82 -6.36 4.79
N VAL A 120 24.73 -7.31 4.93
CA VAL A 120 25.38 -7.95 3.78
C VAL A 120 24.68 -9.25 3.45
N VAL A 121 24.29 -9.39 2.18
CA VAL A 121 23.55 -10.55 1.66
C VAL A 121 24.37 -11.31 0.63
N SER A 122 24.22 -12.63 0.58
CA SER A 122 24.96 -13.50 -0.35
C SER A 122 24.07 -14.26 -1.34
N GLY A 123 22.76 -13.99 -1.34
CA GLY A 123 21.80 -14.63 -2.22
C GLY A 123 20.39 -14.59 -1.63
N GLU A 124 19.52 -15.47 -2.13
CA GLU A 124 18.15 -15.66 -1.64
C GLU A 124 18.10 -16.69 -0.49
N VAL A 125 17.12 -16.54 0.41
CA VAL A 125 16.82 -17.58 1.41
C VAL A 125 16.30 -18.83 0.71
N HIS A 126 16.95 -19.99 0.94
CA HIS A 126 16.49 -21.28 0.41
C HIS A 126 15.03 -21.58 0.80
N GLY A 127 14.20 -21.96 -0.18
CA GLY A 127 12.80 -22.33 0.02
C GLY A 127 11.79 -21.19 -0.19
N HIS A 128 12.23 -19.99 -0.54
CA HIS A 128 11.38 -18.99 -1.18
C HIS A 128 11.50 -19.15 -2.69
N ASP A 129 10.44 -19.66 -3.35
CA ASP A 129 10.29 -19.60 -4.80
C ASP A 129 10.00 -18.15 -5.15
N SER A 130 11.01 -17.36 -5.51
CA SER A 130 10.72 -16.11 -6.19
C SER A 130 11.62 -15.90 -7.40
N ASP A 131 11.01 -15.82 -8.58
CA ASP A 131 11.65 -15.61 -9.90
C ASP A 131 12.25 -14.19 -10.07
N TRP A 132 12.65 -13.54 -8.98
CA TRP A 132 13.22 -12.19 -9.03
C TRP A 132 14.71 -12.18 -9.32
N VAL A 133 15.44 -13.21 -8.88
CA VAL A 133 16.75 -13.52 -9.42
C VAL A 133 16.50 -14.28 -10.71
N VAL A 134 16.55 -13.56 -11.83
CA VAL A 134 16.34 -14.16 -13.15
C VAL A 134 17.50 -15.12 -13.41
N SER A 135 17.18 -16.38 -13.70
CA SER A 135 18.17 -17.38 -14.12
C SER A 135 18.93 -16.88 -15.35
N GLY A 136 20.26 -16.80 -15.25
CA GLY A 136 21.15 -16.22 -16.26
C GLY A 136 21.25 -14.68 -16.21
N GLY A 137 20.62 -14.03 -15.23
CA GLY A 137 20.70 -12.59 -14.99
C GLY A 137 22.03 -12.15 -14.36
N GLU A 138 22.33 -10.85 -14.41
CA GLU A 138 23.60 -10.33 -13.90
C GLU A 138 23.65 -10.34 -12.37
N LEU A 139 22.51 -10.29 -11.68
CA LEU A 139 22.44 -10.43 -10.22
C LEU A 139 22.72 -11.86 -9.73
N GLU A 140 22.28 -12.88 -10.46
CA GLU A 140 22.65 -14.28 -10.17
C GLU A 140 24.16 -14.48 -10.35
N ARG A 141 24.69 -13.94 -11.46
CA ARG A 141 26.13 -13.89 -11.72
C ARG A 141 26.87 -13.16 -10.61
N TYR A 142 26.30 -12.09 -10.05
CA TYR A 142 26.89 -11.38 -8.90
C TYR A 142 27.05 -12.28 -7.68
N PHE A 143 25.98 -12.95 -7.24
CA PHE A 143 26.02 -13.80 -6.05
C PHE A 143 26.91 -15.04 -6.21
N THR A 144 27.14 -15.50 -7.44
CA THR A 144 28.09 -16.60 -7.73
C THR A 144 29.54 -16.13 -7.88
N THR A 145 29.77 -14.85 -8.19
CA THR A 145 31.11 -14.28 -8.42
C THR A 145 31.70 -13.59 -7.18
N PHE A 146 30.86 -12.98 -6.35
CA PHE A 146 31.28 -12.15 -5.21
C PHE A 146 30.68 -12.63 -3.89
N GLY A 147 31.41 -12.42 -2.79
CA GLY A 147 31.03 -12.96 -1.49
C GLY A 147 29.86 -12.24 -0.80
N GLY A 148 29.47 -11.04 -1.27
CA GLY A 148 28.34 -10.34 -0.67
C GLY A 148 27.95 -9.04 -1.37
N LEU A 149 26.72 -8.60 -1.10
CA LEU A 149 26.11 -7.35 -1.52
C LEU A 149 25.70 -6.55 -0.29
N GLU A 150 26.17 -5.32 -0.15
CA GLU A 150 25.90 -4.49 1.03
C GLU A 150 24.60 -3.68 0.87
N ILE A 151 23.64 -3.86 1.76
CA ILE A 151 22.40 -3.08 1.83
C ILE A 151 22.50 -2.12 3.03
N GLN A 152 22.44 -0.82 2.75
CA GLN A 152 22.51 0.25 3.74
C GLN A 152 21.13 0.89 3.91
N ILE A 153 20.56 0.80 5.10
CA ILE A 153 19.22 1.33 5.41
C ILE A 153 19.37 2.47 6.43
N ARG A 154 18.87 3.66 6.07
CA ARG A 154 18.94 4.88 6.89
C ARG A 154 17.61 5.61 6.90
N THR A 155 17.40 6.49 7.88
CA THR A 155 16.36 7.52 7.78
C THR A 155 16.85 8.70 6.94
N VAL A 156 15.94 9.57 6.48
CA VAL A 156 16.29 10.84 5.81
C VAL A 156 17.23 11.67 6.70
N ALA A 157 16.94 11.76 8.00
CA ALA A 157 17.76 12.49 8.94
C ALA A 157 19.15 11.82 9.12
N GLY A 158 19.20 10.49 9.22
CA GLY A 158 20.44 9.71 9.25
C GLY A 158 21.29 9.87 7.98
N HIS A 159 20.64 9.92 6.82
CA HIS A 159 21.31 10.17 5.56
C HIS A 159 21.94 11.57 5.52
N ALA A 160 21.17 12.61 5.85
CA ALA A 160 21.66 13.99 5.86
C ALA A 160 22.86 14.19 6.79
N TRP A 161 22.78 13.66 8.02
CA TRP A 161 23.88 13.71 8.98
C TRP A 161 25.13 13.01 8.43
N ALA A 162 24.98 11.81 7.88
CA ALA A 162 26.11 11.01 7.43
C ALA A 162 26.77 11.56 6.17
N GLU A 163 26.04 12.12 5.21
CA GLU A 163 26.62 12.80 4.05
C GLU A 163 27.42 14.04 4.47
N PHE A 164 26.90 14.82 5.43
CA PHE A 164 27.63 15.96 5.98
C PHE A 164 28.89 15.54 6.72
N GLU A 165 28.82 14.51 7.57
CA GLU A 165 29.97 13.96 8.28
C GLU A 165 31.05 13.42 7.32
N HIS A 166 30.65 12.65 6.30
CA HIS A 166 31.58 12.13 5.31
C HIS A 166 32.26 13.24 4.50
N ALA A 167 31.53 14.28 4.10
CA ALA A 167 32.08 15.40 3.34
C ALA A 167 33.11 16.20 4.14
N ARG A 168 32.90 16.36 5.46
CA ARG A 168 33.77 17.18 6.32
C ARG A 168 34.92 16.39 6.95
N ARG A 169 34.66 15.20 7.51
CA ARG A 169 35.68 14.41 8.21
C ARG A 169 36.49 13.51 7.29
N TYR A 170 35.85 12.84 6.33
CA TYR A 170 36.49 11.75 5.58
C TYR A 170 37.14 12.20 4.26
N LYS A 171 36.63 13.28 3.65
CA LYS A 171 37.19 13.88 2.43
C LYS A 171 37.89 15.23 2.65
N GLY A 172 37.87 15.77 3.86
CA GLY A 172 38.38 17.11 4.14
C GLY A 172 39.85 17.12 4.53
N ALA A 173 40.76 17.49 3.61
CA ALA A 173 42.11 17.94 3.98
C ALA A 173 42.08 19.08 5.02
N GLN A 174 40.96 19.82 5.06
CA GLN A 174 40.65 20.85 6.04
C GLN A 174 40.51 20.30 7.46
N TYR A 175 39.88 19.14 7.67
CA TYR A 175 39.73 18.55 9.01
C TYR A 175 41.08 18.10 9.57
N GLU A 176 41.95 17.56 8.72
CA GLU A 176 43.30 17.21 9.13
C GLU A 176 44.21 18.43 9.33
N ALA A 177 43.89 19.57 8.72
CA ALA A 177 44.68 20.80 8.86
C ALA A 177 44.32 21.65 10.10
N VAL A 178 43.20 21.39 10.77
CA VAL A 178 42.79 22.14 11.98
C VAL A 178 43.44 21.58 13.25
N GLY A 179 43.62 22.46 14.25
CA GLY A 179 44.23 22.11 15.54
C GLY A 179 43.36 21.18 16.38
N GLU A 180 43.97 20.50 17.34
CA GLU A 180 43.31 19.48 18.17
C GLU A 180 42.07 20.02 18.91
N GLN A 181 42.12 21.25 19.42
CA GLN A 181 41.00 21.87 20.11
C GLN A 181 39.79 22.11 19.19
N ASP A 182 40.04 22.49 17.93
CA ASP A 182 38.98 22.66 16.94
C ASP A 182 38.39 21.32 16.54
N ARG A 183 39.21 20.27 16.40
CA ARG A 183 38.75 18.90 16.13
C ARG A 183 37.82 18.39 17.23
N VAL A 184 38.16 18.60 18.50
CA VAL A 184 37.30 18.25 19.64
C VAL A 184 35.97 19.02 19.59
N THR A 185 36.02 20.32 19.27
CA THR A 185 34.80 21.15 19.14
C THR A 185 33.92 20.65 18.00
N ILE A 186 34.52 20.33 16.85
CA ILE A 186 33.83 19.74 15.70
C ILE A 186 33.20 18.40 16.08
N ASP A 187 33.91 17.54 16.81
CA ASP A 187 33.39 16.25 17.29
C ASP A 187 32.16 16.42 18.20
N GLN A 188 32.18 17.43 19.08
CA GLN A 188 31.02 17.77 19.92
C GLN A 188 29.83 18.27 19.09
N LEU A 189 30.07 19.11 18.08
CA LEU A 189 29.02 19.61 17.18
C LEU A 189 28.38 18.49 16.36
N PHE A 190 29.17 17.52 15.88
CA PHE A 190 28.62 16.32 15.24
C PHE A 190 27.77 15.48 16.19
N GLY A 191 28.18 15.37 17.46
CA GLY A 191 27.39 14.75 18.51
C GLY A 191 26.04 15.44 18.70
N ALA A 192 26.04 16.77 18.86
CA ALA A 192 24.82 17.56 19.01
C ALA A 192 23.90 17.46 17.78
N ALA A 193 24.47 17.48 16.57
CA ALA A 193 23.71 17.27 15.34
C ALA A 193 23.07 15.87 15.29
N SER A 194 23.72 14.85 15.86
CA SER A 194 23.12 13.51 15.95
C SER A 194 21.99 13.44 16.98
N ASP A 195 22.12 14.15 18.10
CA ASP A 195 21.07 14.24 19.11
C ASP A 195 19.83 14.93 18.52
N ALA A 196 20.01 16.01 17.74
CA ALA A 196 18.92 16.69 17.03
C ALA A 196 18.28 15.80 15.95
N ARG A 197 19.09 15.07 15.18
CA ARG A 197 18.62 14.07 14.22
C ARG A 197 17.72 13.02 14.88
N ARG A 198 18.13 12.48 16.04
CA ARG A 198 17.35 11.47 16.76
C ARG A 198 16.00 12.02 17.22
N ALA A 199 15.96 13.26 17.71
CA ALA A 199 14.71 13.91 18.09
C ALA A 199 13.76 14.12 16.88
N LEU A 200 14.32 14.43 15.70
CA LEU A 200 13.53 14.52 14.46
C LEU A 200 12.95 13.16 14.07
N ASP A 201 13.76 12.10 14.10
CA ASP A 201 13.30 10.73 13.82
C ASP A 201 12.18 10.31 14.80
N GLU A 202 12.31 10.62 16.10
CA GLU A 202 11.28 10.37 17.12
C GLU A 202 9.97 11.12 16.82
N THR A 203 10.07 12.36 16.33
CA THR A 203 8.91 13.18 15.95
C THR A 203 8.18 12.58 14.74
N PHE A 204 8.92 12.11 13.73
CA PHE A 204 8.32 11.43 12.58
C PHE A 204 7.58 10.15 13.00
N VAL A 205 8.18 9.34 13.88
CA VAL A 205 7.51 8.15 14.43
C VAL A 205 6.23 8.53 15.20
N ALA A 206 6.24 9.63 15.96
CA ALA A 206 5.04 10.09 16.68
C ALA A 206 3.92 10.51 15.73
N ILE A 207 4.26 11.23 14.64
CA ILE A 207 3.29 11.62 13.59
C ILE A 207 2.72 10.36 12.92
N ASP A 208 3.58 9.41 12.51
CA ASP A 208 3.16 8.15 11.91
C ASP A 208 2.22 7.37 12.83
N ARG A 209 2.48 7.37 14.15
CA ARG A 209 1.65 6.70 15.14
C ARG A 209 0.26 7.34 15.28
N ILE A 210 0.18 8.67 15.25
CA ILE A 210 -1.10 9.40 15.29
C ILE A 210 -1.87 9.15 14.01
N LEU A 211 -1.19 9.19 12.85
CA LEU A 211 -1.81 8.82 11.59
C LEU A 211 -2.31 7.38 11.62
N ALA A 212 -1.52 6.42 12.11
CA ALA A 212 -1.90 5.01 12.25
C ALA A 212 -3.09 4.77 13.17
N ARG A 213 -3.19 5.54 14.26
CA ARG A 213 -4.24 5.43 15.27
C ARG A 213 -4.82 6.82 15.56
N PRO A 214 -5.65 7.36 14.65
CA PRO A 214 -6.30 8.63 14.92
C PRO A 214 -7.14 8.49 16.18
N SER A 215 -7.05 9.46 17.09
CA SER A 215 -8.00 9.58 18.19
C SER A 215 -9.38 9.87 17.60
N PHE A 216 -10.30 8.92 17.72
CA PHE A 216 -11.71 9.13 17.42
C PHE A 216 -12.44 9.61 18.66
N ASP A 217 -13.30 10.61 18.50
CA ASP A 217 -14.33 10.90 19.48
C ASP A 217 -15.19 9.64 19.67
N GLU A 218 -15.25 9.14 20.91
CA GLU A 218 -15.95 7.89 21.25
C GLU A 218 -17.47 7.93 20.96
N GLU A 219 -18.01 9.08 20.56
CA GLU A 219 -19.42 9.28 20.26
C GLU A 219 -19.89 8.48 19.03
N SER A 220 -19.06 8.31 17.99
CA SER A 220 -19.45 7.56 16.79
C SER A 220 -19.45 6.03 16.95
N ARG A 221 -18.93 5.50 18.08
CA ARG A 221 -18.99 4.06 18.39
C ARG A 221 -20.34 3.62 18.94
N ARG A 222 -21.16 4.55 19.44
CA ARG A 222 -22.42 4.20 20.13
C ARG A 222 -23.63 4.03 19.22
N ASP A 223 -23.55 4.46 17.95
CA ASP A 223 -24.66 4.34 17.00
C ASP A 223 -24.53 3.20 15.97
N GLN A 224 -23.49 2.36 16.07
CA GLN A 224 -23.30 1.24 15.13
C GLN A 224 -23.76 -0.10 15.73
N VAL A 225 -25.04 -0.20 16.09
CA VAL A 225 -25.75 -1.48 15.99
C VAL A 225 -26.29 -1.53 14.57
N ARG A 226 -25.51 -2.09 13.65
CA ARG A 226 -26.02 -2.45 12.32
C ARG A 226 -27.06 -3.53 12.58
N VAL A 227 -28.33 -3.23 12.32
CA VAL A 227 -29.36 -4.26 12.19
C VAL A 227 -28.86 -5.17 11.08
N GLU A 228 -28.53 -6.41 11.43
CA GLU A 228 -28.39 -7.49 10.46
C GLU A 228 -29.69 -7.49 9.66
N ARG A 229 -29.65 -6.97 8.43
CA ARG A 229 -30.75 -7.23 7.50
C ARG A 229 -30.71 -8.72 7.29
N GLU A 230 -31.70 -9.41 7.86
CA GLU A 230 -32.02 -10.77 7.48
C GLU A 230 -32.03 -10.81 5.95
N THR A 231 -31.12 -11.59 5.39
CA THR A 231 -31.20 -11.99 3.99
C THR A 231 -32.54 -12.69 3.84
N GLY A 232 -33.54 -11.97 3.32
CA GLY A 232 -34.75 -12.59 2.81
C GLY A 232 -34.36 -13.71 1.84
N PRO A 233 -35.21 -14.74 1.66
CA PRO A 233 -34.91 -15.86 0.79
C PRO A 233 -34.83 -15.37 -0.66
N GLY A 234 -33.63 -14.95 -1.08
CA GLY A 234 -33.29 -14.61 -2.44
C GLY A 234 -33.14 -15.89 -3.23
N ASP A 235 -33.75 -15.91 -4.42
CA ASP A 235 -33.76 -17.00 -5.37
C ASP A 235 -32.43 -17.77 -5.44
N ALA A 236 -32.54 -19.09 -5.49
CA ALA A 236 -31.44 -20.00 -5.75
C ALA A 236 -30.93 -19.83 -7.20
N THR A 237 -30.26 -18.72 -7.49
CA THR A 237 -29.30 -18.67 -8.59
C THR A 237 -28.10 -19.54 -8.22
N ALA A 238 -27.62 -20.34 -9.16
CA ALA A 238 -26.48 -21.22 -8.95
C ALA A 238 -25.25 -20.37 -8.55
N SER A 239 -24.89 -20.39 -7.26
CA SER A 239 -23.73 -19.64 -6.80
C SER A 239 -22.46 -20.18 -7.44
N THR A 240 -21.75 -19.29 -8.12
CA THR A 240 -20.52 -19.65 -8.84
C THR A 240 -19.41 -19.94 -7.82
N PRO A 241 -18.85 -21.16 -7.79
CA PRO A 241 -17.73 -21.48 -6.90
C PRO A 241 -16.53 -20.57 -7.15
N LEU A 242 -15.82 -20.20 -6.09
CA LEU A 242 -14.60 -19.42 -6.20
C LEU A 242 -13.42 -20.33 -6.59
N ASP A 243 -13.23 -20.49 -7.90
CA ASP A 243 -12.09 -21.16 -8.53
C ASP A 243 -11.12 -20.16 -9.19
N VAL A 244 -10.00 -20.66 -9.74
CA VAL A 244 -8.94 -19.82 -10.34
C VAL A 244 -9.49 -18.92 -11.44
N ARG A 245 -10.33 -19.46 -12.33
CA ARG A 245 -10.89 -18.70 -13.45
C ARG A 245 -11.86 -17.65 -12.93
N ALA A 246 -12.77 -18.05 -12.04
CA ALA A 246 -13.77 -17.17 -11.45
C ALA A 246 -13.13 -16.00 -10.69
N LEU A 247 -12.04 -16.25 -9.94
CA LEU A 247 -11.32 -15.19 -9.25
C LEU A 247 -10.60 -14.26 -10.23
N CYS A 248 -9.96 -14.77 -11.28
CA CYS A 248 -9.33 -13.91 -12.31
C CYS A 248 -10.34 -12.95 -12.95
N GLU A 249 -11.49 -13.46 -13.39
CA GLU A 249 -12.56 -12.65 -14.00
C GLU A 249 -13.09 -11.59 -13.01
N PHE A 250 -13.30 -11.97 -11.74
CA PHE A 250 -13.73 -11.05 -10.70
C PHE A 250 -12.71 -9.92 -10.47
N LEU A 251 -11.43 -10.27 -10.37
CA LEU A 251 -10.33 -9.34 -10.12
C LEU A 251 -10.10 -8.41 -11.30
N GLU A 252 -10.16 -8.91 -12.53
CA GLU A 252 -10.04 -8.09 -13.74
C GLU A 252 -11.15 -7.04 -13.82
N SER A 253 -12.38 -7.45 -13.49
CA SER A 253 -13.52 -6.54 -13.48
C SER A 253 -13.47 -5.54 -12.31
N ARG A 254 -12.90 -5.90 -11.14
CA ARG A 254 -12.86 -5.02 -9.96
C ARG A 254 -11.66 -4.07 -9.96
N PHE A 255 -10.53 -4.51 -10.51
CA PHE A 255 -9.25 -3.81 -10.50
C PHE A 255 -8.67 -3.73 -11.92
N PRO A 256 -9.37 -3.04 -12.86
CA PRO A 256 -9.01 -3.06 -14.28
C PRO A 256 -7.61 -2.50 -14.56
N ASP A 257 -7.17 -1.52 -13.77
CA ASP A 257 -5.90 -0.81 -13.95
C ASP A 257 -4.68 -1.49 -13.29
N ASP A 258 -4.88 -2.51 -12.46
CA ASP A 258 -3.81 -3.17 -11.71
C ASP A 258 -3.30 -4.44 -12.44
N THR A 259 -2.06 -4.84 -12.16
CA THR A 259 -1.40 -5.95 -12.89
C THR A 259 -1.91 -7.32 -12.45
N ASP A 260 -1.88 -8.29 -13.36
CA ASP A 260 -2.28 -9.67 -13.04
C ASP A 260 -1.36 -10.32 -11.98
N GLY A 261 -1.95 -11.23 -11.21
CA GLY A 261 -1.20 -12.09 -10.31
C GLY A 261 -0.61 -13.29 -11.05
N SER A 262 0.47 -13.87 -10.51
CA SER A 262 0.91 -15.21 -10.93
C SER A 262 -0.16 -16.25 -10.58
N GLU A 263 -0.11 -17.44 -11.19
CA GLU A 263 -1.03 -18.55 -10.89
C GLU A 263 -1.05 -18.88 -9.39
N LYS A 264 0.14 -18.99 -8.78
CA LYS A 264 0.30 -19.13 -7.31
C LYS A 264 -0.31 -17.96 -6.53
N GLY A 265 -0.22 -16.74 -7.07
CA GLY A 265 -0.85 -15.55 -6.48
C GLY A 265 -2.37 -15.65 -6.48
N ILE A 266 -2.98 -16.14 -7.57
CA ILE A 266 -4.43 -16.34 -7.66
C ILE A 266 -4.87 -17.43 -6.69
N GLU A 267 -4.15 -18.56 -6.62
CA GLU A 267 -4.41 -19.63 -5.63
C GLU A 267 -4.36 -19.09 -4.20
N PHE A 268 -3.36 -18.25 -3.90
CA PHE A 268 -3.27 -17.56 -2.61
C PHE A 268 -4.46 -16.63 -2.37
N GLY A 269 -4.92 -15.88 -3.38
CA GLY A 269 -6.13 -15.06 -3.29
C GLY A 269 -7.38 -15.86 -2.92
N ILE A 270 -7.53 -17.09 -3.45
CA ILE A 270 -8.62 -18.01 -3.09
C ILE A 270 -8.46 -18.47 -1.64
N GLU A 271 -7.24 -18.84 -1.22
CA GLU A 271 -6.94 -19.22 0.17
C GLU A 271 -7.36 -18.10 1.15
N LEU A 272 -7.02 -16.85 0.84
CA LEU A 272 -7.38 -15.68 1.65
C LEU A 272 -8.90 -15.50 1.77
N ALA A 273 -9.65 -15.66 0.67
CA ALA A 273 -11.10 -15.60 0.69
C ALA A 273 -11.70 -16.72 1.56
N ARG A 274 -11.22 -17.96 1.40
CA ARG A 274 -11.67 -19.11 2.19
C ARG A 274 -11.38 -18.98 3.68
N CYS A 275 -10.24 -18.40 4.06
CA CYS A 275 -9.96 -18.07 5.47
C CYS A 275 -11.02 -17.12 6.07
N CYS A 276 -11.68 -16.32 5.24
CA CYS A 276 -12.78 -15.44 5.66
C CYS A 276 -14.16 -16.12 5.62
N GLY A 277 -14.24 -17.40 5.21
CA GLY A 277 -15.49 -18.12 4.99
C GLY A 277 -16.18 -17.78 3.66
N ILE A 278 -15.41 -17.34 2.66
CA ILE A 278 -15.90 -16.98 1.33
C ILE A 278 -15.49 -18.08 0.34
N ASP A 279 -16.48 -18.81 -0.15
CA ASP A 279 -16.33 -19.95 -1.07
C ASP A 279 -16.93 -19.71 -2.46
N THR A 280 -17.70 -18.62 -2.64
CA THR A 280 -18.37 -18.27 -3.90
C THR A 280 -18.09 -16.84 -4.33
N VAL A 281 -18.20 -16.56 -5.63
CA VAL A 281 -18.06 -15.21 -6.19
C VAL A 281 -19.10 -14.25 -5.60
N ASP A 282 -20.33 -14.73 -5.39
CA ASP A 282 -21.42 -13.93 -4.81
C ASP A 282 -21.12 -13.51 -3.36
N GLN A 283 -20.57 -14.42 -2.56
CA GLN A 283 -20.13 -14.12 -1.20
C GLN A 283 -18.98 -13.11 -1.20
N LEU A 284 -18.06 -13.22 -2.16
CA LEU A 284 -16.94 -12.28 -2.28
C LEU A 284 -17.43 -10.88 -2.68
N GLU A 285 -18.33 -10.80 -3.66
CA GLU A 285 -18.99 -9.55 -4.04
C GLU A 285 -19.69 -8.88 -2.87
N SER A 286 -20.51 -9.65 -2.14
CA SER A 286 -21.27 -9.15 -1.00
C SER A 286 -20.35 -8.69 0.14
N ALA A 287 -19.28 -9.44 0.42
CA ALA A 287 -18.32 -9.07 1.45
C ALA A 287 -17.63 -7.73 1.17
N LEU A 288 -17.32 -7.45 -0.10
CA LEU A 288 -16.58 -6.27 -0.53
C LEU A 288 -17.47 -5.11 -1.01
N GLU A 289 -18.79 -5.28 -0.97
CA GLU A 289 -19.75 -4.28 -1.44
C GLU A 289 -19.69 -2.96 -0.65
N ASP A 290 -19.45 -3.06 0.66
CA ASP A 290 -19.36 -1.91 1.56
C ASP A 290 -17.94 -1.30 1.62
N VAL A 291 -17.00 -1.79 0.81
CA VAL A 291 -15.61 -1.31 0.81
C VAL A 291 -15.45 -0.22 -0.24
N ASP A 292 -15.03 0.97 0.18
CA ASP A 292 -14.64 2.04 -0.73
C ASP A 292 -13.25 1.75 -1.32
N SER A 293 -13.22 1.07 -2.47
CA SER A 293 -12.02 0.65 -3.19
C SER A 293 -11.06 1.80 -3.48
N GLU A 294 -11.59 2.98 -3.85
CA GLU A 294 -10.79 4.16 -4.17
C GLU A 294 -10.09 4.70 -2.92
N GLN A 295 -10.80 4.75 -1.79
CA GLN A 295 -10.23 5.17 -0.51
C GLN A 295 -9.20 4.17 0.01
N VAL A 296 -9.47 2.86 -0.07
CA VAL A 296 -8.50 1.82 0.30
C VAL A 296 -7.25 1.96 -0.56
N ARG A 297 -7.38 2.14 -1.88
CA ARG A 297 -6.27 2.37 -2.80
C ARG A 297 -5.45 3.59 -2.41
N ALA A 298 -6.09 4.73 -2.15
CA ALA A 298 -5.41 5.96 -1.77
C ALA A 298 -4.63 5.84 -0.44
N LEU A 299 -5.21 5.15 0.55
CA LEU A 299 -4.55 4.92 1.84
C LEU A 299 -3.40 3.90 1.77
N MET A 300 -3.44 3.00 0.78
CA MET A 300 -2.43 1.95 0.57
C MET A 300 -1.39 2.28 -0.49
N GLU A 301 -1.47 3.45 -1.12
CA GLU A 301 -0.55 3.86 -2.17
C GLU A 301 0.90 3.82 -1.67
N SER A 302 1.78 3.18 -2.45
CA SER A 302 3.17 2.90 -2.08
C SER A 302 4.19 3.27 -3.16
N GLY A 303 3.76 3.98 -4.21
CA GLY A 303 4.65 4.53 -5.25
C GLY A 303 5.03 3.56 -6.38
N GLY A 304 4.42 2.37 -6.46
CA GLY A 304 4.62 1.41 -7.55
C GLY A 304 3.35 0.58 -7.86
N PRO A 305 3.31 -0.11 -9.01
CA PRO A 305 2.20 -0.99 -9.37
C PRO A 305 2.13 -2.18 -8.41
N VAL A 306 0.91 -2.59 -8.05
CA VAL A 306 0.65 -3.77 -7.23
C VAL A 306 -0.27 -4.72 -7.98
N THR A 307 -0.23 -6.01 -7.63
CA THR A 307 -1.06 -7.01 -8.30
C THR A 307 -2.53 -6.90 -7.87
N ARG A 308 -3.44 -7.39 -8.71
CA ARG A 308 -4.87 -7.48 -8.39
C ARG A 308 -5.15 -8.32 -7.13
N VAL A 309 -4.37 -9.38 -6.89
CA VAL A 309 -4.43 -10.18 -5.66
C VAL A 309 -4.04 -9.36 -4.44
N ARG A 310 -3.02 -8.50 -4.57
CA ARG A 310 -2.60 -7.60 -3.49
C ARG A 310 -3.71 -6.59 -3.17
N ARG A 311 -4.45 -6.09 -4.17
CA ARG A 311 -5.64 -5.23 -3.95
C ARG A 311 -6.76 -5.95 -3.22
N LEU A 312 -7.03 -7.19 -3.59
CA LEU A 312 -7.99 -8.04 -2.87
C LEU A 312 -7.62 -8.20 -1.39
N ASP A 313 -6.35 -8.48 -1.11
CA ASP A 313 -5.81 -8.59 0.26
C ASP A 313 -5.98 -7.28 1.06
N ASP A 314 -5.85 -6.11 0.42
CA ASP A 314 -6.12 -4.80 1.05
C ASP A 314 -7.60 -4.59 1.37
N GLU A 315 -8.50 -4.93 0.45
CA GLU A 315 -9.94 -4.73 0.66
C GLU A 315 -10.53 -5.72 1.67
N LEU A 316 -10.09 -6.98 1.65
CA LEU A 316 -10.45 -7.94 2.69
C LEU A 316 -9.93 -7.48 4.06
N LEU A 317 -8.71 -6.94 4.13
CA LEU A 317 -8.18 -6.33 5.36
C LEU A 317 -9.01 -5.11 5.79
N ALA A 318 -9.45 -4.26 4.87
CA ALA A 318 -10.33 -3.13 5.16
C ALA A 318 -11.68 -3.58 5.73
N ARG A 319 -12.24 -4.66 5.17
CA ARG A 319 -13.55 -5.20 5.51
C ARG A 319 -13.58 -5.93 6.86
N PHE A 320 -12.61 -6.80 7.08
CA PHE A 320 -12.58 -7.73 8.20
C PHE A 320 -11.62 -7.30 9.32
N GLY A 321 -10.72 -6.36 9.06
CA GLY A 321 -9.89 -5.71 10.09
C GLY A 321 -9.05 -6.71 10.89
N GLN A 322 -9.17 -6.66 12.22
CA GLN A 322 -8.36 -7.51 13.12
C GLN A 322 -8.64 -9.00 12.89
N ASP A 323 -9.90 -9.40 12.68
CA ASP A 323 -10.28 -10.79 12.40
C ASP A 323 -9.58 -11.33 11.15
N TYR A 324 -9.37 -10.46 10.15
CA TYR A 324 -8.61 -10.84 8.94
C TYR A 324 -7.17 -11.19 9.26
N ILE A 325 -6.53 -10.40 10.11
CA ILE A 325 -5.14 -10.59 10.52
C ILE A 325 -5.02 -11.93 11.24
N GLU A 326 -5.91 -12.20 12.20
CA GLU A 326 -5.90 -13.44 12.97
C GLU A 326 -6.12 -14.68 12.08
N LYS A 327 -7.06 -14.59 11.13
CA LYS A 327 -7.37 -15.70 10.21
C LYS A 327 -6.30 -15.95 9.16
N THR A 328 -5.53 -14.94 8.77
CA THR A 328 -4.57 -15.02 7.64
C THR A 328 -3.12 -14.80 8.04
N THR A 329 -2.79 -14.67 9.32
CA THR A 329 -1.40 -14.43 9.77
C THR A 329 -0.45 -15.57 9.40
N ASN A 330 -0.96 -16.79 9.27
CA ASN A 330 -0.18 -18.01 9.00
C ASN A 330 -0.37 -18.54 7.57
N THR A 331 -1.05 -17.80 6.68
CA THR A 331 -1.27 -18.22 5.29
C THR A 331 -0.11 -17.79 4.38
N GLY A 332 0.11 -18.55 3.31
CA GLY A 332 1.20 -18.33 2.36
C GLY A 332 2.59 -18.62 2.94
N THR A 333 3.64 -18.14 2.26
CA THR A 333 5.04 -18.44 2.59
C THR A 333 5.74 -17.36 3.41
N ALA A 334 5.10 -16.21 3.63
CA ALA A 334 5.72 -15.06 4.28
C ALA A 334 5.77 -15.23 5.81
N ARG A 335 6.98 -15.46 6.36
CA ARG A 335 7.24 -15.66 7.81
C ARG A 335 6.82 -14.50 8.73
N HIS A 336 6.48 -13.34 8.16
CA HIS A 336 6.10 -12.12 8.89
C HIS A 336 4.77 -11.51 8.42
N ARG A 337 3.88 -12.30 7.77
CA ARG A 337 2.61 -11.79 7.23
C ARG A 337 1.78 -11.06 8.26
N GLY A 338 1.54 -11.62 9.45
CA GLY A 338 0.73 -10.98 10.50
C GLY A 338 1.18 -9.54 10.80
N ARG A 339 2.49 -9.32 10.95
CA ARG A 339 3.06 -8.01 11.21
C ARG A 339 2.91 -7.05 10.03
N GLN A 340 3.07 -7.56 8.81
CA GLN A 340 2.80 -6.79 7.59
C GLN A 340 1.33 -6.36 7.55
N LEU A 341 0.40 -7.26 7.85
CA LEU A 341 -1.04 -6.96 7.90
C LEU A 341 -1.38 -5.94 8.97
N GLU A 342 -0.75 -5.99 10.15
CA GLU A 342 -0.93 -4.98 11.20
C GLU A 342 -0.53 -3.58 10.71
N TRP A 343 0.63 -3.45 10.07
CA TRP A 343 1.09 -2.15 9.55
C TRP A 343 0.19 -1.62 8.44
N ARG A 344 -0.25 -2.50 7.55
CA ARG A 344 -1.23 -2.14 6.53
C ARG A 344 -2.55 -1.72 7.19
N TYR A 345 -3.00 -2.46 8.19
CA TYR A 345 -4.26 -2.17 8.84
C TYR A 345 -4.21 -0.83 9.58
N ASP A 346 -3.09 -0.44 10.15
CA ASP A 346 -2.88 0.89 10.73
C ASP A 346 -3.07 2.02 9.67
N ARG A 347 -2.83 1.76 8.38
CA ARG A 347 -3.17 2.70 7.30
C ARG A 347 -4.67 2.81 7.02
N LEU A 348 -5.46 1.80 7.38
CA LEU A 348 -6.90 1.73 7.13
C LEU A 348 -7.76 1.97 8.36
N ARG A 349 -7.27 1.60 9.54
CA ARG A 349 -8.03 1.50 10.80
C ARG A 349 -8.58 2.87 11.14
N GLY A 350 -9.91 2.94 11.17
CA GLY A 350 -10.63 4.18 11.39
C GLY A 350 -10.50 5.20 10.26
N LYS A 351 -10.06 4.85 9.06
CA LYS A 351 -10.00 5.80 7.92
C LYS A 351 -10.89 5.37 6.78
N THR A 352 -11.08 4.07 6.60
CA THR A 352 -11.95 3.48 5.57
C THR A 352 -13.44 3.51 5.92
N ARG A 353 -13.79 3.81 7.19
CA ARG A 353 -15.18 3.88 7.67
C ARG A 353 -15.73 5.31 7.73
N TYR A 354 -14.90 6.31 7.52
CA TYR A 354 -15.29 7.72 7.64
C TYR A 354 -15.37 8.36 6.26
N ARG A 355 -16.54 8.17 5.66
CA ARG A 355 -17.22 8.98 4.63
C ARG A 355 -18.58 8.37 4.35
N SER A 356 -19.25 7.99 5.43
CA SER A 356 -20.60 7.47 5.37
C SER A 356 -21.55 8.56 4.92
N TYR A 357 -22.31 8.26 3.89
CA TYR A 357 -23.40 9.10 3.44
C TYR A 357 -24.56 8.92 4.43
N LEU A 358 -25.10 10.06 4.85
CA LEU A 358 -26.33 10.14 5.61
C LEU A 358 -27.41 10.69 4.68
N LEU A 359 -28.54 10.01 4.68
CA LEU A 359 -29.75 10.51 4.06
C LEU A 359 -30.52 11.20 5.17
N LEU A 360 -30.90 12.46 4.97
CA LEU A 360 -31.54 13.28 5.99
C LEU A 360 -32.83 13.87 5.44
N SER A 361 -33.89 13.80 6.25
CA SER A 361 -35.13 14.54 6.02
C SER A 361 -35.08 15.88 6.76
N ARG A 362 -35.58 16.96 6.15
CA ARG A 362 -35.70 18.25 6.84
C ARG A 362 -36.97 18.33 7.66
N SER A 363 -37.99 17.55 7.31
CA SER A 363 -39.19 17.36 8.08
C SER A 363 -38.91 16.27 9.11
N ALA A 364 -38.82 16.59 10.40
CA ALA A 364 -38.57 15.63 11.49
C ALA A 364 -39.70 14.57 11.67
N ARG A 365 -40.48 14.26 10.63
CA ARG A 365 -41.65 13.39 10.58
C ARG A 365 -41.54 12.27 9.53
N THR A 366 -40.36 12.03 8.96
CA THR A 366 -40.16 11.00 7.93
C THR A 366 -39.01 10.06 8.29
N GLU A 367 -39.20 8.78 7.96
CA GLU A 367 -38.40 7.59 8.28
C GLU A 367 -36.94 7.57 7.76
N PHE A 368 -36.39 8.70 7.32
CA PHE A 368 -35.17 8.72 6.51
C PHE A 368 -33.86 8.86 7.27
N ASP A 369 -33.84 8.77 8.61
CA ASP A 369 -32.60 8.71 9.38
C ASP A 369 -31.97 7.31 9.31
N ALA A 370 -31.70 6.85 8.09
CA ALA A 370 -30.96 5.63 7.84
C ALA A 370 -29.56 6.00 7.35
N GLY A 371 -28.56 5.35 7.94
CA GLY A 371 -27.15 5.60 7.68
C GLY A 371 -26.33 5.26 8.92
N PRO A 372 -25.03 4.94 8.78
CA PRO A 372 -24.14 5.25 7.67
C PRO A 372 -24.21 4.34 6.41
N TYR A 373 -24.17 4.93 5.19
CA TYR A 373 -24.05 4.21 3.90
C TYR A 373 -22.71 4.43 3.17
N THR A 374 -22.30 3.50 2.32
CA THR A 374 -21.30 3.77 1.25
C THR A 374 -21.89 4.66 0.15
N ALA A 375 -21.06 5.17 -0.77
CA ALA A 375 -21.55 5.95 -1.92
C ALA A 375 -22.62 5.17 -2.71
N ILE A 376 -22.28 3.96 -3.15
CA ILE A 376 -23.20 3.08 -3.89
C ILE A 376 -24.41 2.67 -3.03
N GLY A 377 -24.20 2.39 -1.74
CA GLY A 377 -25.30 2.10 -0.81
C GLY A 377 -26.29 3.27 -0.69
N ALA A 378 -25.77 4.49 -0.63
CA ALA A 378 -26.59 5.70 -0.62
C ALA A 378 -27.33 5.89 -1.94
N LEU A 379 -26.69 5.65 -3.08
CA LEU A 379 -27.37 5.69 -4.38
C LEU A 379 -28.54 4.72 -4.46
N ARG A 380 -28.34 3.47 -4.03
CA ARG A 380 -29.42 2.47 -4.00
C ARG A 380 -30.55 2.89 -3.06
N GLU A 381 -30.21 3.44 -1.90
CA GLU A 381 -31.22 3.91 -0.95
C GLU A 381 -31.98 5.13 -1.48
N VAL A 382 -31.30 6.09 -2.12
CA VAL A 382 -31.91 7.23 -2.82
C VAL A 382 -32.85 6.73 -3.91
N ALA A 383 -32.41 5.79 -4.75
CA ALA A 383 -33.24 5.19 -5.79
C ALA A 383 -34.47 4.47 -5.19
N ARG A 384 -34.29 3.69 -4.12
CA ARG A 384 -35.40 3.03 -3.40
C ARG A 384 -36.43 4.04 -2.89
N ILE A 385 -35.96 5.10 -2.22
CA ILE A 385 -36.82 6.13 -1.62
C ILE A 385 -37.60 6.89 -2.69
N ILE A 386 -36.94 7.29 -3.78
CA ILE A 386 -37.59 8.00 -4.88
C ILE A 386 -38.56 7.07 -5.59
N ALA A 387 -38.19 5.82 -5.88
CA ALA A 387 -39.08 4.85 -6.53
C ALA A 387 -40.33 4.56 -5.70
N SER A 388 -40.19 4.40 -4.38
CA SER A 388 -41.32 4.14 -3.47
C SER A 388 -42.29 5.34 -3.40
N LYS A 389 -41.78 6.58 -3.46
CA LYS A 389 -42.61 7.78 -3.32
C LYS A 389 -43.12 8.37 -4.62
N CYS A 390 -42.38 8.21 -5.71
CA CYS A 390 -42.63 8.86 -7.00
C CYS A 390 -42.90 7.88 -8.14
N GLY A 391 -42.81 6.58 -7.88
CA GLY A 391 -42.91 5.53 -8.89
C GLY A 391 -41.55 5.16 -9.48
N ARG A 392 -41.42 3.92 -9.95
CA ARG A 392 -40.16 3.39 -10.50
C ARG A 392 -39.67 4.15 -11.73
N GLU A 393 -40.59 4.71 -12.54
CA GLU A 393 -40.22 5.50 -13.72
C GLU A 393 -39.43 6.77 -13.36
N ALA A 394 -39.63 7.31 -12.15
CA ALA A 394 -38.94 8.52 -11.69
C ALA A 394 -37.42 8.30 -11.50
N VAL A 395 -37.01 7.06 -11.25
CA VAL A 395 -35.58 6.71 -11.06
C VAL A 395 -34.94 6.13 -12.31
N ALA A 396 -35.69 5.91 -13.38
CA ALA A 396 -35.16 5.35 -14.62
C ALA A 396 -34.09 6.29 -15.22
N LEU A 397 -32.85 5.79 -15.24
CA LEU A 397 -31.69 6.51 -15.75
C LEU A 397 -30.91 5.58 -16.68
N PRO A 398 -30.92 5.83 -18.01
CA PRO A 398 -30.31 4.93 -18.97
C PRO A 398 -28.86 4.58 -18.61
N GLY A 399 -28.57 3.27 -18.54
CA GLY A 399 -27.25 2.75 -18.21
C GLY A 399 -26.85 2.80 -16.73
N VAL A 400 -27.69 3.34 -15.85
CA VAL A 400 -27.38 3.51 -14.41
C VAL A 400 -28.45 2.88 -13.52
N VAL A 401 -29.72 3.17 -13.78
CA VAL A 401 -30.87 2.60 -13.07
C VAL A 401 -31.87 2.10 -14.10
N SER A 402 -32.09 0.79 -14.13
CA SER A 402 -33.03 0.15 -15.04
C SER A 402 -34.26 -0.38 -14.31
N LEU A 403 -35.38 -0.45 -15.02
CA LEU A 403 -36.63 -1.05 -14.55
C LEU A 403 -36.71 -2.55 -14.82
N GLU A 404 -35.74 -3.08 -15.57
CA GLU A 404 -35.63 -4.47 -15.98
C GLU A 404 -34.20 -4.98 -15.67
N PRO A 405 -33.97 -6.30 -15.54
CA PRO A 405 -32.64 -6.88 -15.35
C PRO A 405 -31.81 -6.88 -16.65
N ASP A 406 -31.74 -5.75 -17.37
CA ASP A 406 -31.13 -5.63 -18.71
C ASP A 406 -29.78 -4.89 -18.71
N LEU A 407 -29.31 -4.42 -17.55
CA LEU A 407 -28.01 -3.77 -17.44
C LEU A 407 -26.87 -4.76 -17.75
N PRO A 408 -25.82 -4.34 -18.48
CA PRO A 408 -24.73 -5.22 -18.84
C PRO A 408 -24.07 -5.88 -17.61
N PRO A 409 -23.71 -7.17 -17.64
CA PRO A 409 -23.12 -7.88 -16.49
C PRO A 409 -21.91 -7.16 -15.87
N ARG A 410 -21.08 -6.50 -16.69
CA ARG A 410 -19.91 -5.71 -16.26
C ARG A 410 -20.24 -4.58 -15.27
N THR A 411 -21.50 -4.13 -15.22
CA THR A 411 -21.96 -3.05 -14.33
C THR A 411 -22.23 -3.51 -12.90
N ARG A 412 -22.26 -4.85 -12.67
CA ARG A 412 -22.59 -5.46 -11.37
C ARG A 412 -23.88 -4.89 -10.78
N ALA A 413 -24.89 -4.70 -11.63
CA ALA A 413 -26.15 -4.13 -11.21
C ALA A 413 -26.80 -4.99 -10.12
N LYS A 414 -27.32 -4.34 -9.07
CA LYS A 414 -28.02 -5.01 -7.97
C LYS A 414 -29.49 -4.63 -8.00
N ARG A 415 -30.33 -5.65 -7.78
CA ARG A 415 -31.77 -5.50 -7.59
C ARG A 415 -32.03 -4.76 -6.29
N VAL A 416 -32.81 -3.69 -6.35
CA VAL A 416 -33.32 -2.92 -5.22
C VAL A 416 -34.83 -3.14 -5.20
N SER A 417 -35.29 -3.85 -4.18
CA SER A 417 -36.71 -4.08 -3.98
C SER A 417 -37.35 -2.84 -3.36
N VAL A 418 -38.40 -2.34 -4.01
CA VAL A 418 -39.15 -1.16 -3.58
C VAL A 418 -40.43 -1.59 -2.86
N ASP A 419 -41.24 -2.44 -3.51
CA ASP A 419 -42.45 -3.12 -3.02
C ASP A 419 -42.61 -4.46 -3.79
N ASP A 420 -43.61 -5.30 -3.45
CA ASP A 420 -43.79 -6.70 -3.91
C ASP A 420 -43.71 -6.96 -5.44
N ASP A 421 -43.81 -5.93 -6.29
CA ASP A 421 -43.77 -6.06 -7.77
C ASP A 421 -43.09 -4.86 -8.49
N SER A 422 -42.24 -4.09 -7.80
CA SER A 422 -41.66 -2.85 -8.33
C SER A 422 -40.14 -2.75 -8.14
N ASP A 423 -39.40 -3.75 -8.62
CA ASP A 423 -37.94 -3.73 -8.55
C ASP A 423 -37.29 -2.74 -9.51
N VAL A 424 -36.12 -2.25 -9.09
CA VAL A 424 -35.20 -1.49 -9.95
C VAL A 424 -33.79 -2.07 -9.84
N TRP A 425 -33.02 -2.02 -10.93
CA TRP A 425 -31.64 -2.48 -10.97
C TRP A 425 -30.70 -1.29 -11.02
N VAL A 426 -29.80 -1.18 -10.05
CA VAL A 426 -28.87 -0.06 -9.90
C VAL A 426 -27.44 -0.56 -10.10
N ILE A 427 -26.67 0.09 -10.98
CA ILE A 427 -25.25 -0.24 -11.19
C ILE A 427 -24.43 -0.07 -9.91
N SER A 428 -23.45 -0.95 -9.68
CA SER A 428 -22.68 -0.99 -8.44
C SER A 428 -21.19 -0.70 -8.62
N ASN A 429 -20.73 -0.44 -9.84
CA ASN A 429 -19.33 -0.26 -10.20
C ASN A 429 -18.96 1.21 -10.55
N LEU A 430 -19.68 2.19 -9.98
CA LEU A 430 -19.37 3.60 -10.19
C LEU A 430 -18.36 4.14 -9.17
N GLY A 431 -17.48 5.02 -9.63
CA GLY A 431 -16.64 5.85 -8.77
C GLY A 431 -17.45 6.86 -7.97
N ARG A 432 -16.86 7.37 -6.87
CA ARG A 432 -17.58 8.21 -5.90
C ARG A 432 -18.22 9.46 -6.52
N GLU A 433 -17.46 10.16 -7.36
CA GLU A 433 -17.91 11.41 -8.00
C GLU A 433 -19.11 11.17 -8.94
N ALA A 434 -19.05 10.10 -9.73
CA ALA A 434 -20.17 9.68 -10.58
C ALA A 434 -21.41 9.34 -9.74
N VAL A 435 -21.24 8.64 -8.61
CA VAL A 435 -22.37 8.34 -7.70
C VAL A 435 -23.00 9.60 -7.13
N GLU A 436 -22.21 10.56 -6.66
CA GLU A 436 -22.72 11.85 -6.16
C GLU A 436 -23.48 12.60 -7.27
N GLY A 437 -22.94 12.63 -8.49
CA GLY A 437 -23.60 13.21 -9.66
C GLY A 437 -24.93 12.54 -10.00
N VAL A 438 -24.99 11.20 -9.96
CA VAL A 438 -26.23 10.44 -10.20
C VAL A 438 -27.26 10.72 -9.11
N MET A 439 -26.88 10.73 -7.83
CA MET A 439 -27.81 11.06 -6.74
C MET A 439 -28.39 12.48 -6.90
N ALA A 440 -27.56 13.44 -7.31
CA ALA A 440 -28.01 14.80 -7.61
C ALA A 440 -28.96 14.84 -8.82
N ASP A 441 -28.67 14.08 -9.89
CA ASP A 441 -29.56 13.99 -11.06
C ASP A 441 -30.93 13.42 -10.70
N LEU A 442 -30.95 12.29 -9.96
CA LEU A 442 -32.18 11.66 -9.50
C LEU A 442 -33.02 12.62 -8.65
N LEU A 443 -32.40 13.33 -7.70
CA LEU A 443 -33.11 14.28 -6.85
C LEU A 443 -33.61 15.51 -7.61
N SER A 444 -32.88 15.98 -8.63
CA SER A 444 -33.31 17.10 -9.46
C SER A 444 -34.57 16.79 -10.28
N ARG A 445 -34.76 15.53 -10.71
CA ARG A 445 -35.93 15.08 -11.48
C ARG A 445 -37.22 15.07 -10.67
N VAL A 446 -37.11 14.92 -9.35
CA VAL A 446 -38.25 14.89 -8.42
C VAL A 446 -38.34 16.16 -7.57
N CYS A 447 -37.58 17.20 -7.92
CA CYS A 447 -37.59 18.49 -7.23
C CYS A 447 -38.99 19.14 -7.31
N PRO A 448 -39.56 19.63 -6.19
CA PRO A 448 -38.99 19.61 -4.83
C PRO A 448 -39.23 18.27 -4.10
N PHE A 449 -38.17 17.71 -3.52
CA PHE A 449 -38.21 16.48 -2.73
C PHE A 449 -37.50 16.65 -1.38
N ASP A 450 -38.08 16.09 -0.31
CA ASP A 450 -37.57 16.24 1.06
C ASP A 450 -36.49 15.21 1.42
N LEU A 451 -35.40 15.21 0.65
CA LEU A 451 -34.22 14.38 0.90
C LEU A 451 -32.95 15.18 0.68
N ARG A 452 -32.04 15.09 1.65
CA ARG A 452 -30.71 15.68 1.59
C ARG A 452 -29.69 14.59 1.83
N VAL A 453 -28.73 14.45 0.92
CA VAL A 453 -27.63 13.49 1.06
C VAL A 453 -26.40 14.24 1.52
N VAL A 454 -25.82 13.81 2.64
CA VAL A 454 -24.69 14.48 3.29
C VAL A 454 -23.54 13.50 3.49
N ARG A 455 -22.32 13.98 3.23
CA ARG A 455 -21.07 13.25 3.46
C ARG A 455 -20.21 14.07 4.42
N GLY A 456 -20.14 13.67 5.69
CA GLY A 456 -19.55 14.50 6.74
C GLY A 456 -20.36 15.79 6.91
N ASP A 457 -19.74 16.94 6.69
CA ASP A 457 -20.41 18.25 6.72
C ASP A 457 -20.82 18.76 5.33
N VAL A 458 -20.50 18.01 4.26
CA VAL A 458 -20.72 18.43 2.88
C VAL A 458 -22.04 17.87 2.35
N VAL A 459 -22.89 18.74 1.81
CA VAL A 459 -24.08 18.33 1.06
C VAL A 459 -23.66 17.93 -0.34
N VAL A 460 -23.93 16.69 -0.71
CA VAL A 460 -23.56 16.16 -2.04
C VAL A 460 -24.75 16.16 -3.01
N ALA A 461 -25.98 16.05 -2.48
CA ALA A 461 -27.20 16.14 -3.27
C ALA A 461 -28.35 16.67 -2.41
N ASP A 462 -29.20 17.51 -2.98
CA ASP A 462 -30.32 18.14 -2.26
C ASP A 462 -31.55 18.24 -3.16
N GLY A 463 -32.64 17.58 -2.76
CA GLY A 463 -33.89 17.54 -3.52
C GLY A 463 -34.67 18.86 -3.53
N ARG A 464 -34.22 19.91 -2.85
CA ARG A 464 -34.88 21.24 -2.85
C ARG A 464 -34.09 22.36 -3.53
N SER A 465 -32.89 22.10 -4.01
CA SER A 465 -32.10 23.09 -4.76
C SER A 465 -32.16 22.79 -6.26
N ASP A 466 -32.57 23.78 -7.07
CA ASP A 466 -32.25 23.76 -8.50
C ASP A 466 -30.72 23.85 -8.66
N ARG A 467 -30.16 23.00 -9.54
CA ARG A 467 -28.71 22.84 -9.77
C ARG A 467 -27.96 24.17 -9.76
N PRO A 468 -26.75 24.26 -9.16
CA PRO A 468 -25.73 25.12 -9.71
C PRO A 468 -25.24 24.49 -11.04
N GLU A 469 -25.37 25.21 -12.15
CA GLU A 469 -24.80 24.84 -13.45
C GLU A 469 -23.29 24.62 -13.35
N ARG A 470 -22.85 23.36 -13.24
CA ARG A 470 -21.52 22.85 -13.63
C ARG A 470 -21.54 21.32 -13.55
N ALA A 471 -20.97 20.64 -14.55
CA ALA A 471 -20.84 19.19 -14.69
C ALA A 471 -22.01 18.41 -15.35
N ALA A 472 -22.64 18.96 -16.39
CA ALA A 472 -23.44 18.13 -17.31
C ALA A 472 -22.60 17.42 -18.39
N ASP A 473 -21.32 17.79 -18.55
CA ASP A 473 -20.48 17.37 -19.69
C ASP A 473 -19.56 16.15 -19.38
N ASP A 474 -19.34 15.83 -18.11
CA ASP A 474 -18.44 14.72 -17.72
C ASP A 474 -19.16 13.38 -17.50
N THR A 475 -20.46 13.38 -17.15
CA THR A 475 -21.23 12.14 -16.94
C THR A 475 -21.38 11.32 -18.24
N GLU A 476 -21.44 11.98 -19.40
CA GLU A 476 -21.52 11.29 -20.70
C GLU A 476 -20.18 10.67 -21.13
N ARG A 477 -19.06 11.12 -20.56
CA ARG A 477 -17.72 10.62 -20.85
C ARG A 477 -17.40 9.32 -20.12
N ASP A 478 -17.84 9.19 -18.87
CA ASP A 478 -17.60 7.97 -18.08
C ASP A 478 -18.56 6.84 -18.43
N LEU A 479 -19.78 7.12 -18.90
CA LEU A 479 -20.70 6.09 -19.39
C LEU A 479 -20.24 5.40 -20.70
N ARG A 480 -19.23 5.96 -21.38
CA ARG A 480 -18.65 5.42 -22.62
C ARG A 480 -17.33 4.67 -22.43
N ARG A 481 -16.81 4.54 -21.21
CA ARG A 481 -15.58 3.78 -20.93
C ARG A 481 -15.85 2.40 -20.33
#